data_AF-M2T3V8-F1
#
_entry.id   AF-M2T3V8-F1
#
_cell.length_a   1.000
_cell.length_b   1.000
_cell.length_c   1.000
_cell.angle_alpha   90.00
_cell.angle_beta   90.00
_cell.angle_gamma   90.00
#
_symmetry.space_group_name_H-M   'P 1'
#
loop_
_entity.id
_entity.type
_entity.pdbx_description
1 polymer ?
#
loop_
_entity_poly.entity_id
_entity_poly.type
_entity_poly.pdbx_seq_one_letter_code
_entity_poly.pdbx_strand_id
1 'polypeptide(L)'
;MGVTQYLRRTRPASQPSTTTVLTGCWPLFAISFLLSALSITNLGLLSSMVAWLLRQKHNVHTYQVDWPGNETKLNVEPKNLWVDHGHESNGAAAYGFFVGLFGMVTAWRMRNAQRRLKSLTALAVLLFLAVLFTLSCFIFAFVVTYQTTGQRIREPVAVNTVGMNYPEFRWTPETWFKAVRDLPLADRSTRSEIEDRIRTMVAWRWMLLVIFFVDVAAFSITAMAWLKQRRGVAARPGSRDSTEK
;
A
#
# COMPACT_ATOMS: atom_id res chain seq x y z
N MET A 1 65.25 -58.21 -12.56
CA MET A 1 64.43 -57.89 -11.37
C MET A 1 63.75 -56.55 -11.61
N GLY A 2 62.49 -56.57 -12.04
CA GLY A 2 61.71 -55.36 -12.34
C GLY A 2 60.70 -55.10 -11.22
N VAL A 3 60.82 -53.95 -10.55
CA VAL A 3 59.92 -53.54 -9.46
C VAL A 3 58.77 -52.75 -10.07
N THR A 4 57.57 -53.31 -10.03
CA THR A 4 56.33 -52.67 -10.49
C THR A 4 55.81 -51.74 -9.40
N GLN A 5 55.86 -50.42 -9.62
CA GLN A 5 55.25 -49.44 -8.74
C GLN A 5 53.73 -49.38 -8.97
N TYR A 6 52.96 -49.78 -7.97
CA TYR A 6 51.50 -49.62 -7.93
C TYR A 6 51.14 -48.14 -7.71
N LEU A 7 50.61 -47.49 -8.74
CA LEU A 7 49.99 -46.17 -8.67
C LEU A 7 48.69 -46.24 -7.85
N ARG A 8 48.75 -45.78 -6.60
CA ARG A 8 47.59 -45.63 -5.71
C ARG A 8 46.79 -44.40 -6.15
N ARG A 9 45.76 -44.62 -6.98
CA ARG A 9 44.79 -43.60 -7.40
C ARG A 9 43.96 -43.15 -6.19
N THR A 10 44.25 -41.97 -5.67
CA THR A 10 43.45 -41.32 -4.62
C THR A 10 42.07 -40.97 -5.17
N ARG A 11 41.04 -41.54 -4.54
CA ARG A 11 39.62 -41.30 -4.82
C ARG A 11 39.28 -39.84 -4.45
N PRO A 12 38.72 -39.02 -5.34
CA PRO A 12 38.26 -37.69 -4.97
C PRO A 12 37.14 -37.83 -3.93
N ALA A 13 37.32 -37.17 -2.78
CA ALA A 13 36.29 -37.03 -1.78
C ALA A 13 35.08 -36.33 -2.41
N SER A 14 33.94 -37.02 -2.40
CA SER A 14 32.65 -36.46 -2.75
C SER A 14 32.39 -35.22 -1.89
N GLN A 15 32.41 -34.04 -2.49
CA GLN A 15 31.98 -32.82 -1.82
C GLN A 15 30.51 -32.98 -1.43
N PRO A 16 30.14 -32.74 -0.16
CA PRO A 16 28.74 -32.66 0.20
C PRO A 16 28.13 -31.46 -0.52
N SER A 17 27.17 -31.72 -1.39
CA SER A 17 26.32 -30.72 -2.03
C SER A 17 25.58 -29.95 -0.94
N THR A 18 26.10 -28.78 -0.59
CA THR A 18 25.41 -27.78 0.25
C THR A 18 24.25 -27.16 -0.53
N THR A 19 23.17 -27.93 -0.64
CA THR A 19 21.90 -27.51 -1.23
C THR A 19 21.07 -26.78 -0.17
N THR A 20 21.55 -25.65 0.36
CA THR A 20 20.84 -24.95 1.45
C THR A 20 20.90 -23.41 1.38
N VAL A 21 20.92 -22.83 0.17
CA VAL A 21 20.98 -21.35 0.02
C VAL A 21 19.77 -20.76 -0.73
N LEU A 22 18.90 -21.58 -1.33
CA LEU A 22 17.84 -21.08 -2.24
C LEU A 22 16.50 -20.70 -1.60
N THR A 23 16.24 -20.99 -0.32
CA THR A 23 14.87 -20.91 0.25
C THR A 23 14.40 -19.50 0.63
N GLY A 24 15.29 -18.49 0.72
CA GLY A 24 14.92 -17.14 1.19
C GLY A 24 14.50 -16.15 0.10
N CYS A 25 14.86 -16.38 -1.16
CA CYS A 25 14.69 -15.41 -2.25
C CYS A 25 13.24 -15.31 -2.75
N TRP A 26 12.59 -16.46 -2.95
CA TRP A 26 11.26 -16.53 -3.55
C TRP A 26 10.15 -15.92 -2.69
N PRO A 27 10.09 -16.17 -1.36
CA PRO A 27 9.08 -15.53 -0.51
C PRO A 27 9.20 -14.01 -0.50
N LEU A 28 10.44 -13.48 -0.46
CA LEU A 28 10.69 -12.04 -0.51
C LEU A 28 10.27 -11.44 -1.85
N PHE A 29 10.59 -12.10 -2.96
CA PHE A 29 10.19 -11.65 -4.28
C PHE A 29 8.65 -11.61 -4.41
N ALA A 30 7.98 -12.70 -4.04
CA ALA A 30 6.53 -12.82 -4.13
C ALA A 30 5.79 -11.79 -3.27
N ILE A 31 6.20 -11.59 -2.01
CA ILE A 31 5.55 -10.59 -1.14
C ILE A 31 5.82 -9.17 -1.60
N SER A 32 7.00 -8.88 -2.15
CA SER A 32 7.35 -7.56 -2.68
C SER A 32 6.57 -7.26 -3.97
N PHE A 33 6.35 -8.27 -4.82
CA PHE A 33 5.47 -8.15 -5.98
C PHE A 33 4.04 -7.84 -5.55
N LEU A 34 3.50 -8.58 -4.57
CA LEU A 34 2.16 -8.36 -4.05
C LEU A 34 2.01 -6.94 -3.47
N LEU A 35 2.99 -6.49 -2.68
CA LEU A 35 3.03 -5.13 -2.16
C LEU A 35 2.96 -4.10 -3.29
N SER A 36 3.78 -4.27 -4.33
CA SER A 36 3.82 -3.38 -5.49
C SER A 36 2.47 -3.36 -6.22
N ALA A 37 1.88 -4.53 -6.47
CA ALA A 37 0.62 -4.66 -7.21
C ALA A 37 -0.57 -4.06 -6.45
N LEU A 38 -0.69 -4.30 -5.15
CA LEU A 38 -1.76 -3.73 -4.33
C LEU A 38 -1.60 -2.21 -4.21
N SER A 39 -0.36 -1.74 -4.03
CA SER A 39 -0.06 -0.31 -3.92
C SER A 39 -0.40 0.45 -5.19
N ILE A 40 -0.01 -0.04 -6.38
CA ILE A 40 -0.36 0.62 -7.65
C ILE A 40 -1.86 0.56 -7.93
N THR A 41 -2.53 -0.52 -7.52
CA THR A 41 -4.00 -0.63 -7.61
C THR A 41 -4.67 0.43 -6.75
N ASN A 42 -4.23 0.60 -5.49
CA ASN A 42 -4.76 1.62 -4.59
C ASN A 42 -4.50 3.04 -5.11
N LEU A 43 -3.31 3.28 -5.68
CA LEU A 43 -2.98 4.54 -6.34
C LEU A 43 -3.92 4.82 -7.53
N GLY A 44 -4.26 3.80 -8.32
CA GLY A 44 -5.23 3.90 -9.41
C GLY A 44 -6.64 4.26 -8.93
N LEU A 45 -7.12 3.63 -7.84
CA LEU A 45 -8.41 3.94 -7.24
C LEU A 45 -8.47 5.39 -6.73
N LEU A 46 -7.44 5.83 -5.99
CA LEU A 46 -7.31 7.20 -5.49
C LEU A 46 -7.26 8.22 -6.64
N SER A 47 -6.47 7.94 -7.69
CA SER A 47 -6.34 8.83 -8.85
C SER A 47 -7.65 8.95 -9.62
N SER A 48 -8.37 7.84 -9.80
CA SER A 48 -9.69 7.84 -10.43
C SER A 48 -10.70 8.67 -9.62
N MET A 49 -10.64 8.58 -8.29
CA MET A 49 -11.49 9.38 -7.40
C MET A 49 -11.18 10.87 -7.50
N VAL A 50 -9.89 11.27 -7.44
CA VAL A 50 -9.48 12.67 -7.58
C VAL A 50 -9.90 13.24 -8.94
N ALA A 51 -9.67 12.49 -10.02
CA ALA A 51 -10.10 12.90 -11.37
C ALA A 51 -11.62 13.12 -11.44
N TRP A 52 -12.40 12.24 -10.80
CA TRP A 52 -13.84 12.39 -10.72
C TRP A 52 -14.25 13.63 -9.90
N LEU A 53 -13.65 13.88 -8.74
CA LEU A 53 -13.92 15.09 -7.94
C LEU A 53 -13.64 16.38 -8.73
N LEU A 54 -12.50 16.43 -9.43
CA LEU A 54 -12.14 17.57 -10.27
C LEU A 54 -13.16 17.76 -11.40
N ARG A 55 -13.63 16.67 -12.02
CA ARG A 55 -14.70 16.74 -13.03
C ARG A 55 -15.99 17.29 -12.43
N GLN A 56 -16.38 16.86 -11.23
CA GLN A 56 -17.57 17.41 -10.56
C GLN A 56 -17.39 18.93 -10.36
N LYS A 57 -16.25 19.34 -9.79
CA LYS A 57 -15.92 20.74 -9.49
C LYS A 57 -15.93 21.64 -10.74
N HIS A 58 -15.32 21.20 -11.84
CA HIS A 58 -15.06 22.04 -13.00
C HIS A 58 -16.11 21.92 -14.12
N ASN A 59 -16.88 20.84 -14.17
CA ASN A 59 -17.81 20.59 -15.28
C ASN A 59 -19.27 20.44 -14.83
N VAL A 60 -19.55 20.00 -13.59
CA VAL A 60 -20.92 19.77 -13.09
C VAL A 60 -21.40 20.95 -12.25
N HIS A 61 -20.54 21.45 -11.35
CA HIS A 61 -20.77 22.58 -10.41
C HIS A 61 -21.90 22.41 -9.39
N THR A 62 -23.09 21.97 -9.80
CA THR A 62 -24.26 21.81 -8.94
C THR A 62 -25.07 20.56 -9.27
N TYR A 63 -25.68 19.96 -8.25
CA TYR A 63 -26.74 18.96 -8.39
C TYR A 63 -28.12 19.61 -8.19
N GLN A 64 -29.09 19.20 -9.00
CA GLN A 64 -30.50 19.55 -8.81
C GLN A 64 -31.13 18.60 -7.80
N VAL A 65 -31.67 19.17 -6.72
CA VAL A 65 -32.33 18.44 -5.62
C VAL A 65 -33.81 18.85 -5.55
N ASP A 66 -34.69 17.88 -5.72
CA ASP A 66 -36.15 18.08 -5.78
C ASP A 66 -36.76 17.79 -4.41
N TRP A 67 -36.58 18.72 -3.47
CA TRP A 67 -37.26 18.64 -2.19
C TRP A 67 -38.78 18.74 -2.37
N PRO A 68 -39.59 18.16 -1.47
CA PRO A 68 -41.05 18.27 -1.56
C PRO A 68 -41.52 19.74 -1.60
N GLY A 69 -41.91 20.20 -2.79
CA GLY A 69 -42.37 21.57 -3.00
C GLY A 69 -41.27 22.63 -3.21
N ASN A 70 -39.99 22.24 -3.28
CA ASN A 70 -38.91 23.17 -3.55
C ASN A 70 -37.72 22.54 -4.31
N GLU A 71 -37.38 23.16 -5.43
CA GLU A 71 -36.24 22.76 -6.26
C GLU A 71 -34.99 23.57 -5.85
N THR A 72 -33.91 22.88 -5.50
CA THR A 72 -32.69 23.51 -4.97
C THR A 72 -31.44 23.03 -5.70
N LYS A 73 -30.61 23.98 -6.13
CA LYS A 73 -29.28 23.70 -6.68
C LYS A 73 -28.27 23.62 -5.55
N LEU A 74 -27.71 22.43 -5.33
CA LEU A 74 -26.68 22.16 -4.33
C LEU A 74 -25.30 22.12 -5.01
N ASN A 75 -24.34 22.92 -4.54
CA ASN A 75 -22.96 22.84 -5.03
C ASN A 75 -22.35 21.44 -4.82
N VAL A 76 -21.58 20.96 -5.79
CA VAL A 76 -20.96 19.63 -5.77
C VAL A 76 -19.93 19.43 -4.65
N GLU A 77 -19.34 20.53 -4.14
CA GLU A 77 -18.39 20.51 -3.03
C GLU A 77 -18.98 21.21 -1.79
N PRO A 78 -18.79 20.63 -0.58
CA PRO A 78 -19.14 21.32 0.66
C PRO A 78 -18.05 22.35 1.01
N LYS A 79 -18.37 23.26 1.93
CA LYS A 79 -17.43 24.30 2.37
C LYS A 79 -16.22 23.71 3.07
N ASN A 80 -16.43 22.67 3.90
CA ASN A 80 -15.39 22.06 4.72
C ASN A 80 -15.13 20.62 4.26
N LEU A 81 -14.53 20.46 3.08
CA LEU A 81 -14.09 19.17 2.56
C LEU A 81 -12.68 18.84 3.04
N TRP A 82 -12.52 17.71 3.72
CA TRP A 82 -11.24 17.25 4.23
C TRP A 82 -10.62 16.25 3.25
N VAL A 83 -9.57 16.66 2.54
CA VAL A 83 -8.93 15.86 1.48
C VAL A 83 -7.57 15.28 1.88
N ASP A 84 -6.98 15.74 2.98
CA ASP A 84 -5.62 15.37 3.41
C ASP A 84 -5.43 13.87 3.59
N HIS A 85 -6.44 13.16 4.11
CA HIS A 85 -6.39 11.70 4.28
C HIS A 85 -6.23 10.97 2.93
N GLY A 86 -6.76 11.52 1.84
CA GLY A 86 -6.56 11.00 0.50
C GLY A 86 -5.15 11.29 -0.04
N HIS A 87 -4.59 12.47 0.26
CA HIS A 87 -3.21 12.83 -0.11
C HIS A 87 -2.18 11.98 0.61
N GLU A 88 -2.33 11.77 1.92
CA GLU A 88 -1.46 10.89 2.70
C GLU A 88 -1.51 9.45 2.18
N SER A 89 -2.72 8.95 1.92
CA SER A 89 -2.91 7.58 1.40
C SER A 89 -2.34 7.40 -0.01
N ASN A 90 -2.35 8.44 -0.84
CA ASN A 90 -1.67 8.46 -2.14
C ASN A 90 -0.15 8.35 -1.93
N GLY A 91 0.41 9.13 -1.00
CA GLY A 91 1.82 9.02 -0.61
C GLY A 91 2.20 7.62 -0.16
N ALA A 92 1.41 6.99 0.72
CA ALA A 92 1.64 5.62 1.18
C ALA A 92 1.58 4.60 0.04
N ALA A 93 0.61 4.72 -0.87
CA ALA A 93 0.49 3.86 -2.05
C ALA A 93 1.69 4.01 -3.00
N ALA A 94 2.12 5.25 -3.31
CA ALA A 94 3.30 5.47 -4.13
C ALA A 94 4.56 4.89 -3.46
N TYR A 95 4.71 5.09 -2.14
CA TYR A 95 5.82 4.55 -1.36
C TYR A 95 5.86 3.02 -1.42
N GLY A 96 4.74 2.35 -1.11
CA GLY A 96 4.62 0.89 -1.15
C GLY A 96 4.92 0.31 -2.53
N PHE A 97 4.51 0.99 -3.61
CA PHE A 97 4.84 0.59 -4.97
C PHE A 97 6.36 0.53 -5.21
N PHE A 98 7.08 1.62 -4.93
CA PHE A 98 8.53 1.67 -5.15
C PHE A 98 9.31 0.77 -4.20
N VAL A 99 8.87 0.63 -2.94
CA VAL A 99 9.49 -0.30 -1.99
C VAL A 99 9.29 -1.75 -2.43
N GLY A 100 8.12 -2.10 -2.96
CA GLY A 100 7.86 -3.40 -3.56
C GLY A 100 8.77 -3.70 -4.77
N LEU A 101 8.93 -2.74 -5.69
CA LEU A 101 9.88 -2.87 -6.81
C LEU A 101 11.31 -3.08 -6.31
N PHE A 102 11.75 -2.27 -5.34
CA PHE A 102 13.07 -2.39 -4.74
C PHE A 102 13.28 -3.74 -4.02
N GLY A 103 12.22 -4.25 -3.38
CA GLY A 103 12.20 -5.57 -2.75
C GLY A 103 12.39 -6.70 -3.74
N MET A 104 11.70 -6.67 -4.88
CA MET A 104 11.89 -7.64 -5.97
C MET A 104 13.31 -7.61 -6.52
N VAL A 105 13.87 -6.43 -6.79
CA VAL A 105 15.26 -6.28 -7.26
C VAL A 105 16.26 -6.81 -6.22
N THR A 106 16.01 -6.55 -4.94
CA THR A 106 16.85 -7.05 -3.84
C THR A 106 16.80 -8.56 -3.74
N ALA A 107 15.59 -9.16 -3.79
CA ALA A 107 15.42 -10.61 -3.80
C ALA A 107 16.16 -11.24 -5.00
N TRP A 108 15.98 -10.71 -6.20
CA TRP A 108 16.69 -11.20 -7.39
C TRP A 108 18.21 -11.19 -7.21
N ARG A 109 18.77 -10.10 -6.67
CA ARG A 109 20.21 -10.00 -6.37
C ARG A 109 20.66 -10.99 -5.29
N MET A 110 19.82 -11.33 -4.32
CA MET A 110 20.14 -12.33 -3.29
C MET A 110 20.39 -13.71 -3.88
N ARG A 111 19.75 -14.07 -4.99
CA ARG A 111 19.91 -15.39 -5.64
C ARG A 111 21.37 -15.70 -6.01
N ASN A 112 22.12 -14.68 -6.42
CA ASN A 112 23.50 -14.82 -6.89
C ASN A 112 24.53 -14.27 -5.91
N ALA A 113 24.10 -13.83 -4.72
CA ALA A 113 24.97 -13.14 -3.79
C ALA A 113 25.80 -14.13 -2.95
N GLN A 114 27.12 -14.07 -3.11
CA GLN A 114 28.06 -14.77 -2.22
C GLN A 114 28.47 -13.93 -1.00
N ARG A 115 28.03 -12.66 -0.93
CA ARG A 115 28.40 -11.69 0.11
C ARG A 115 27.18 -10.96 0.65
N ARG A 116 27.38 -10.27 1.78
CA ARG A 116 26.34 -9.47 2.45
C ARG A 116 25.84 -8.36 1.52
N LEU A 117 24.52 -8.27 1.36
CA LEU A 117 23.86 -7.25 0.53
C LEU A 117 23.45 -6.06 1.38
N LYS A 118 24.05 -4.89 1.10
CA LYS A 118 23.63 -3.62 1.72
C LYS A 118 22.16 -3.29 1.40
N SER A 119 21.69 -3.66 0.22
CA SER A 119 20.29 -3.47 -0.21
C SER A 119 19.29 -4.19 0.70
N LEU A 120 19.65 -5.34 1.30
CA LEU A 120 18.76 -6.03 2.24
C LEU A 120 18.57 -5.24 3.55
N THR A 121 19.62 -4.55 4.01
CA THR A 121 19.52 -3.67 5.19
C THR A 121 18.69 -2.43 4.86
N ALA A 122 18.93 -1.81 3.70
CA ALA A 122 18.11 -0.68 3.24
C ALA A 122 16.64 -1.06 3.09
N LEU A 123 16.35 -2.23 2.48
CA LEU A 123 15.00 -2.74 2.31
C LEU A 123 14.30 -2.97 3.66
N ALA A 124 15.00 -3.52 4.66
CA ALA A 124 14.44 -3.71 6.00
C ALA A 124 14.03 -2.37 6.65
N VAL A 125 14.86 -1.33 6.51
CA VAL A 125 14.56 0.01 7.02
C VAL A 125 13.38 0.62 6.26
N LEU A 126 13.36 0.54 4.93
CA LEU A 126 12.28 1.09 4.11
C LEU A 126 10.94 0.38 4.39
N LEU A 127 10.93 -0.94 4.54
CA LEU A 127 9.72 -1.70 4.90
C LEU A 127 9.25 -1.38 6.32
N PHE A 128 10.16 -1.15 7.27
CA PHE A 128 9.77 -0.69 8.60
C PHE A 128 9.07 0.68 8.54
N LEU A 129 9.61 1.61 7.75
CA LEU A 129 8.97 2.91 7.52
C LEU A 129 7.63 2.76 6.76
N ALA A 130 7.53 1.82 5.81
CA ALA A 130 6.27 1.49 5.11
C ALA A 130 5.19 1.09 6.11
N VAL A 131 5.49 0.14 7.02
CA VAL A 131 4.56 -0.32 8.06
C VAL A 131 4.05 0.84 8.90
N LEU A 132 4.94 1.72 9.38
CA LEU A 132 4.55 2.87 10.20
C LEU A 132 3.70 3.88 9.40
N PHE A 133 4.09 4.16 8.16
CA PHE A 133 3.40 5.13 7.33
C PHE A 133 2.00 4.63 6.93
N THR A 134 1.89 3.39 6.43
CA THR A 134 0.61 2.78 6.07
C THR A 134 -0.31 2.66 7.29
N LEU A 135 0.22 2.33 8.48
CA LEU A 135 -0.57 2.31 9.71
C LEU A 135 -1.12 3.70 10.07
N SER A 136 -0.28 4.73 9.98
CA SER A 136 -0.69 6.12 10.22
C SER A 136 -1.81 6.54 9.25
N CYS A 137 -1.63 6.30 7.95
CA CYS A 137 -2.65 6.62 6.95
C CYS A 137 -3.94 5.83 7.16
N PHE A 138 -3.85 4.55 7.50
CA PHE A 138 -5.01 3.70 7.81
C PHE A 138 -5.81 4.27 8.99
N ILE A 139 -5.14 4.57 10.11
CA ILE A 139 -5.79 5.16 11.28
C ILE A 139 -6.43 6.51 10.91
N PHE A 140 -5.68 7.40 10.25
CA PHE A 140 -6.17 8.73 9.89
C PHE A 140 -7.40 8.66 8.97
N ALA A 141 -7.34 7.89 7.89
CA ALA A 141 -8.45 7.74 6.94
C ALA A 141 -9.71 7.17 7.60
N PHE A 142 -9.58 6.18 8.48
CA PHE A 142 -10.72 5.61 9.20
C PHE A 142 -11.27 6.54 10.26
N VAL A 143 -10.41 7.17 11.07
CA VAL A 143 -10.84 8.10 12.13
C VAL A 143 -11.60 9.27 11.54
N VAL A 144 -11.06 9.94 10.52
CA VAL A 144 -11.73 11.09 9.90
C VAL A 144 -13.05 10.66 9.23
N THR A 145 -13.06 9.53 8.52
CA THR A 145 -14.31 9.02 7.90
C THR A 145 -15.36 8.66 8.97
N TYR A 146 -14.94 8.07 10.09
CA TYR A 146 -15.84 7.73 11.18
C TYR A 146 -16.42 8.98 11.86
N GLN A 147 -15.59 10.00 12.13
CA GLN A 147 -16.02 11.27 12.72
C GLN A 147 -17.06 12.02 11.88
N THR A 148 -17.09 11.78 10.56
CA THR A 148 -18.04 12.43 9.65
C THR A 148 -19.18 11.51 9.21
N THR A 149 -19.25 10.28 9.74
CA THR A 149 -20.30 9.31 9.41
C THR A 149 -21.64 9.71 10.03
N GLY A 150 -22.73 9.50 9.28
CA GLY A 150 -24.09 9.77 9.76
C GLY A 150 -24.55 11.22 9.66
N GLN A 151 -23.65 12.14 9.30
CA GLN A 151 -24.01 13.51 8.94
C GLN A 151 -24.93 13.51 7.71
N ARG A 152 -25.92 14.40 7.69
CA ARG A 152 -26.90 14.53 6.60
C ARG A 152 -27.02 15.98 6.16
N ILE A 153 -27.27 16.18 4.87
CA ILE A 153 -27.57 17.50 4.31
C ILE A 153 -29.00 17.85 4.69
N ARG A 154 -29.18 19.03 5.29
CA ARG A 154 -30.48 19.50 5.77
C ARG A 154 -31.09 20.46 4.75
N GLU A 155 -32.33 20.20 4.36
CA GLU A 155 -33.06 21.02 3.40
C GLU A 155 -33.07 22.51 3.75
N PRO A 156 -33.42 22.96 4.98
CA PRO A 156 -33.47 24.39 5.28
C PRO A 156 -32.12 25.10 5.11
N VAL A 157 -31.02 24.37 5.29
CA VAL A 157 -29.67 24.92 5.14
C VAL A 157 -29.32 24.98 3.66
N ALA A 158 -29.53 23.89 2.93
CA ALA A 158 -29.23 23.82 1.49
C ALA A 158 -30.01 24.88 0.69
N VAL A 159 -31.30 25.07 0.99
CA VAL A 159 -32.16 26.09 0.36
C VAL A 159 -31.67 27.51 0.65
N ASN A 160 -31.22 27.78 1.87
CA ASN A 160 -30.74 29.11 2.26
C ASN A 160 -29.28 29.38 1.83
N THR A 161 -28.58 28.40 1.28
CA THR A 161 -27.18 28.52 0.84
C THR A 161 -26.99 28.27 -0.65
N VAL A 162 -28.04 28.47 -1.46
CA VAL A 162 -27.95 28.32 -2.92
C VAL A 162 -26.86 29.22 -3.50
N GLY A 163 -26.05 28.67 -4.41
CA GLY A 163 -24.91 29.36 -5.01
C GLY A 163 -23.65 29.39 -4.12
N MET A 164 -23.72 28.87 -2.90
CA MET A 164 -22.58 28.74 -2.00
C MET A 164 -22.32 27.27 -1.66
N ASN A 165 -21.08 26.97 -1.28
CA ASN A 165 -20.74 25.63 -0.80
C ASN A 165 -21.45 25.37 0.54
N TYR A 166 -22.03 24.17 0.68
CA TYR A 166 -22.80 23.79 1.87
C TYR A 166 -21.95 23.96 3.15
N PRO A 167 -22.36 24.81 4.10
CA PRO A 167 -21.46 25.30 5.15
C PRO A 167 -21.37 24.38 6.37
N GLU A 168 -22.34 23.48 6.56
CA GLU A 168 -22.42 22.69 7.79
C GLU A 168 -21.53 21.45 7.75
N PHE A 169 -21.05 21.12 8.94
CA PHE A 169 -20.20 19.98 9.23
C PHE A 169 -18.86 20.00 8.48
N ARG A 170 -18.07 18.96 8.72
CA ARG A 170 -16.86 18.64 7.98
C ARG A 170 -17.07 17.31 7.32
N TRP A 171 -16.57 17.16 6.10
CA TRP A 171 -16.86 15.99 5.28
C TRP A 171 -15.58 15.38 4.74
N THR A 172 -15.54 14.05 4.67
CA THR A 172 -14.68 13.37 3.68
C THR A 172 -15.43 13.28 2.36
N PRO A 173 -14.73 13.09 1.21
CA PRO A 173 -15.41 12.79 -0.03
C PRO A 173 -16.40 11.62 0.11
N GLU A 174 -16.02 10.53 0.80
CA GLU A 174 -16.90 9.37 1.01
C GLU A 174 -18.21 9.75 1.72
N THR A 175 -18.12 10.53 2.81
CA THR A 175 -19.30 10.86 3.63
C THR A 175 -20.15 11.97 3.01
N TRP A 176 -19.52 12.93 2.32
CA TRP A 176 -20.22 13.95 1.54
C TRP A 176 -21.11 13.29 0.48
N PHE A 177 -20.53 12.44 -0.37
CA PHE A 177 -21.28 11.85 -1.47
C PHE A 177 -22.31 10.83 -1.00
N LYS A 178 -22.10 10.15 0.14
CA LYS A 178 -23.17 9.37 0.79
C LYS A 178 -24.37 10.25 1.15
N ALA A 179 -24.13 11.43 1.75
CA ALA A 179 -25.19 12.36 2.07
C ALA A 179 -25.89 12.93 0.82
N VAL A 180 -25.13 13.26 -0.23
CA VAL A 180 -25.69 13.74 -1.52
C VAL A 180 -26.55 12.68 -2.19
N ARG A 181 -26.11 11.41 -2.20
CA ARG A 181 -26.86 10.29 -2.77
C ARG A 181 -28.23 10.11 -2.11
N ASP A 182 -28.30 10.34 -0.80
CA ASP A 182 -29.52 10.18 -0.01
C ASP A 182 -30.55 11.31 -0.25
N LEU A 183 -30.18 12.37 -0.96
CA LEU A 183 -31.10 13.45 -1.37
C LEU A 183 -32.00 13.04 -2.54
N PRO A 184 -33.17 13.67 -2.72
CA PRO A 184 -34.01 13.48 -3.90
C PRO A 184 -33.38 14.17 -5.13
N LEU A 185 -32.30 13.58 -5.67
CA LEU A 185 -31.66 14.08 -6.90
C LEU A 185 -32.61 13.94 -8.10
N ALA A 186 -32.74 14.99 -8.90
CA ALA A 186 -33.60 15.00 -10.10
C ALA A 186 -33.18 13.95 -11.13
N ASP A 187 -31.86 13.79 -11.31
CA ASP A 187 -31.29 12.84 -12.25
C ASP A 187 -30.88 11.52 -11.57
N ARG A 188 -31.56 10.43 -11.95
CA ARG A 188 -31.25 9.07 -11.47
C ARG A 188 -29.88 8.57 -11.93
N SER A 189 -29.41 9.00 -13.10
CA SER A 189 -28.11 8.56 -13.62
C SER A 189 -26.95 9.12 -12.79
N THR A 190 -27.04 10.41 -12.42
CA THR A 190 -26.16 11.03 -11.43
C THR A 190 -26.13 10.27 -10.11
N ARG A 191 -27.29 9.86 -9.57
CA ARG A 191 -27.35 9.08 -8.32
C ARG A 191 -26.60 7.74 -8.45
N SER A 192 -26.77 7.03 -9.56
CA SER A 192 -26.07 5.76 -9.82
C SER A 192 -24.56 5.97 -9.94
N GLU A 193 -24.13 7.01 -10.66
CA GLU A 193 -22.70 7.34 -10.79
C GLU A 193 -22.08 7.64 -9.42
N ILE A 194 -22.77 8.44 -8.59
CA ILE A 194 -22.34 8.74 -7.23
C ILE A 194 -22.22 7.45 -6.40
N GLU A 195 -23.18 6.54 -6.51
CA GLU A 195 -23.13 5.27 -5.78
C GLU A 195 -21.88 4.43 -6.14
N ASP A 196 -21.56 4.29 -7.42
CA ASP A 196 -20.38 3.56 -7.87
C ASP A 196 -19.07 4.24 -7.42
N ARG A 197 -19.06 5.57 -7.37
CA ARG A 197 -17.91 6.34 -6.87
C ARG A 197 -17.75 6.21 -5.36
N ILE A 198 -18.83 6.16 -4.60
CA ILE A 198 -18.80 5.83 -3.17
C ILE A 198 -18.21 4.43 -2.95
N ARG A 199 -18.59 3.43 -3.77
CA ARG A 199 -18.01 2.08 -3.68
C ARG A 199 -16.50 2.11 -3.90
N THR A 200 -16.02 2.87 -4.89
CA THR A 200 -14.60 3.10 -5.12
C THR A 200 -13.92 3.75 -3.90
N MET A 201 -14.56 4.74 -3.27
CA MET A 201 -14.06 5.42 -2.06
C MET A 201 -13.91 4.47 -0.87
N VAL A 202 -14.92 3.62 -0.65
CA VAL A 202 -14.88 2.59 0.39
C VAL A 202 -13.79 1.56 0.09
N ALA A 203 -13.66 1.14 -1.18
CA ALA A 203 -12.69 0.13 -1.60
C ALA A 203 -11.25 0.57 -1.34
N TRP A 204 -10.84 1.77 -1.76
CA TRP A 204 -9.47 2.23 -1.53
C TRP A 204 -9.16 2.37 -0.03
N ARG A 205 -10.12 2.82 0.78
CA ARG A 205 -9.94 2.93 2.23
C ARG A 205 -9.68 1.56 2.87
N TRP A 206 -10.42 0.53 2.48
CA TRP A 206 -10.17 -0.84 2.96
C TRP A 206 -8.91 -1.48 2.37
N MET A 207 -8.50 -1.10 1.16
CA MET A 207 -7.23 -1.53 0.58
C MET A 207 -6.02 -1.13 1.42
N LEU A 208 -6.07 -0.02 2.17
CA LEU A 208 -5.01 0.35 3.12
C LEU A 208 -4.76 -0.74 4.18
N LEU A 209 -5.83 -1.39 4.68
CA LEU A 209 -5.69 -2.48 5.65
C LEU A 209 -4.98 -3.69 5.03
N VAL A 210 -5.35 -4.02 3.79
CA VAL A 210 -4.73 -5.14 3.06
C VAL A 210 -3.24 -4.84 2.80
N ILE A 211 -2.91 -3.62 2.36
CA ILE A 211 -1.53 -3.19 2.15
C ILE A 211 -0.75 -3.23 3.47
N PHE A 212 -1.34 -2.78 4.58
CA PHE A 212 -0.70 -2.82 5.90
C PHE A 212 -0.29 -4.24 6.30
N PHE A 213 -1.16 -5.24 6.12
CA PHE A 213 -0.80 -6.63 6.41
C PHE A 213 0.32 -7.14 5.51
N VAL A 214 0.33 -6.75 4.24
CA VAL A 214 1.39 -7.11 3.30
C VAL A 214 2.72 -6.42 3.66
N ASP A 215 2.70 -5.16 4.10
CA ASP A 215 3.87 -4.45 4.62
C ASP A 215 4.47 -5.18 5.83
N VAL A 216 3.63 -5.57 6.80
CA VAL A 216 4.07 -6.33 7.99
C VAL A 216 4.68 -7.68 7.59
N ALA A 217 4.06 -8.39 6.65
CA ALA A 217 4.56 -9.66 6.15
C ALA A 217 5.91 -9.49 5.41
N ALA A 218 6.00 -8.51 4.51
CA ALA A 218 7.21 -8.19 3.76
C ALA A 218 8.35 -7.79 4.70
N PHE A 219 8.06 -6.94 5.69
CA PHE A 219 9.01 -6.56 6.73
C PHE A 219 9.49 -7.78 7.52
N SER A 220 8.58 -8.64 7.97
CA SER A 220 8.92 -9.84 8.74
C SER A 220 9.82 -10.80 7.96
N ILE A 221 9.51 -11.07 6.70
CA ILE A 221 10.33 -11.91 5.80
C ILE A 221 11.71 -11.28 5.60
N THR A 222 11.77 -9.97 5.34
CA THR A 222 13.02 -9.23 5.14
C THR A 222 13.88 -9.23 6.41
N ALA A 223 13.28 -8.98 7.58
CA ALA A 223 13.95 -8.98 8.87
C ALA A 223 14.53 -10.36 9.19
N MET A 224 13.78 -11.44 8.94
CA MET A 224 14.29 -12.81 9.09
C MET A 224 15.49 -13.08 8.16
N ALA A 225 15.40 -12.69 6.89
CA ALA A 225 16.50 -12.84 5.94
C ALA A 225 17.74 -12.04 6.37
N TRP A 226 17.53 -10.81 6.85
CA TRP A 226 18.59 -9.93 7.36
C TRP A 226 19.25 -10.49 8.62
N LEU A 227 18.48 -11.01 9.59
CA LEU A 227 18.99 -11.65 10.80
C LEU A 227 19.80 -12.91 10.48
N LYS A 228 19.32 -13.76 9.56
CA LYS A 228 20.07 -14.94 9.08
C LYS A 228 21.41 -14.54 8.48
N GLN A 229 21.42 -13.49 7.65
CA GLN A 229 22.65 -12.97 7.04
C GLN A 229 23.63 -12.41 8.08
N ARG A 230 23.16 -11.80 9.17
CA ARG A 230 24.02 -11.35 10.28
C ARG A 230 24.59 -12.52 11.09
N ARG A 231 23.79 -13.52 11.41
CA ARG A 231 24.22 -14.70 12.18
C ARG A 231 25.26 -15.54 11.44
N GLY A 232 25.11 -15.72 10.12
CA GLY A 232 26.08 -16.46 9.30
C GLY A 232 27.49 -15.83 9.25
N VAL A 233 27.61 -14.53 9.53
CA VAL A 233 28.91 -13.85 9.64
C VAL A 233 29.53 -14.07 11.02
N ALA A 234 28.72 -14.08 12.08
CA ALA A 234 29.19 -14.31 13.45
C ALA A 234 29.70 -15.75 13.67
N ALA A 235 29.18 -16.73 12.93
CA ALA A 235 29.57 -18.15 13.02
C ALA A 235 30.87 -18.51 12.27
N ARG A 236 31.64 -17.54 11.76
CA ARG A 236 32.98 -17.74 11.20
C ARG A 236 34.13 -17.31 12.15
N PRO A 237 34.26 -17.83 13.38
CA PRO A 237 35.51 -17.77 14.11
C PRO A 237 36.35 -19.02 13.80
N GLY A 238 37.57 -18.82 13.29
CA GLY A 238 38.65 -19.81 13.36
C GLY A 238 38.44 -21.12 12.62
N SER A 239 38.62 -21.12 11.29
CA SER A 239 39.17 -22.31 10.64
C SER A 239 40.61 -22.48 11.16
N ARG A 240 40.71 -23.22 12.26
CA ARG A 240 41.87 -23.89 12.83
C ARG A 240 43.18 -23.66 12.07
N ASP A 241 44.07 -22.92 12.73
CA ASP A 241 45.50 -23.21 12.71
C ASP A 241 45.69 -24.72 12.90
N SER A 242 46.01 -25.42 11.82
CA SER A 242 46.69 -26.71 11.89
C SER A 242 48.18 -26.43 11.71
N THR A 243 48.78 -25.83 12.74
CA THR A 243 50.19 -26.06 13.05
C THR A 243 50.26 -27.40 13.77
N GLU A 244 50.45 -28.48 13.02
CA GLU A 244 51.12 -29.66 13.57
C GLU A 244 52.34 -29.97 12.71
N LYS A 245 53.44 -30.13 13.45
CA LYS A 245 54.84 -30.24 13.04
C LYS A 245 55.15 -31.63 12.47
#